data_AF-A0A5B8FUK8-F1
#
_entry.id   AF-A0A5B8FUK8-F1
#
_cell.length_a   1.000
_cell.length_b   1.000
_cell.length_c   1.000
_cell.angle_alpha   90.00
_cell.angle_beta   90.00
_cell.angle_gamma   90.00
#
_symmetry.space_group_name_H-M   'P 1'
#
loop_
_entity.id
_entity.type
_entity.pdbx_description
1 polymer ?
#
loop_
_entity_poly.entity_id
_entity_poly.type
_entity_poly.pdbx_seq_one_letter_code
_entity_poly.pdbx_strand_id
1 'polypeptide(L)'
;MRTSIATVSLGGTLREKLAAIAEAGFEGVEIFEADILAHDGPPREVGAMVRDLGLEIVAFQPFRDFEGMPEPQRARNMERARRKFELMTELGTQNILVCSNCSPRSLGGIDRAAEDLRELAGIAEGFGVTIGFEALAWGRHVSDYRDAWEIVRRADHPRLGIILDSWHILSRGHPVDAIRAIPADRITFVQLADAPRLDMDLLQWSRHFRNFPGQGDLPIARFMEALDATGYDGWLSHEIFNDRFRMASPRRIAEDGERSLIWLTEARRNLPPRVKPERVEWVEFAVDEEGAQKLGALFRTLGFAHVGRHRSKQVQRWAQGAINLVLNTDAEGFANSHHVVHGPSVVALGLRVDDAARALDRAEALRMRTFRQPVGPGELEIPAIRGLGGALNYFVDGQSDLARVWEIEFETLAPVPPGPLTGIDHIAQSMPPEEMLSWRLYYLSLFDFETTPQVDVVDPAGVVESMAVQDAGRAVRICLNSSQSTRTMAARFMSEYFGAGVQHLAFATADIFAAVAAFEAAGVALLPIPENYYDDLEARFDLDPDLADRLRRHNVLYDEDESGRYFQVYTGVFAERFFFEVVQREGYAGFGAPNAPIRLAAQTRLAAHFAMPRS
;
A
#
# COMPACT_ATOMS: atom_id res chain seq x y z
N MET A 1 9.19 16.26 16.65
CA MET A 1 9.43 14.81 16.75
C MET A 1 10.34 14.39 15.63
N ARG A 2 11.38 13.63 15.96
CA ARG A 2 12.37 13.10 15.02
C ARG A 2 11.96 11.69 14.60
N THR A 3 12.32 11.26 13.39
CA THR A 3 11.90 9.96 12.84
C THR A 3 13.02 8.93 12.86
N SER A 4 12.70 7.70 13.28
CA SER A 4 13.60 6.56 13.17
C SER A 4 12.90 5.29 12.72
N ILE A 5 13.69 4.26 12.46
CA ILE A 5 13.22 2.92 12.13
C ILE A 5 14.21 1.89 12.67
N ALA A 6 13.70 0.80 13.22
CA ALA A 6 14.51 -0.33 13.64
C ALA A 6 15.01 -1.13 12.43
N THR A 7 16.27 -1.58 12.48
CA THR A 7 16.85 -2.41 11.40
C THR A 7 16.12 -3.73 11.19
N VAL A 8 15.34 -4.19 12.18
CA VAL A 8 14.50 -5.39 12.06
C VAL A 8 13.32 -5.23 11.09
N SER A 9 12.93 -3.99 10.81
CA SER A 9 11.84 -3.62 9.90
C SER A 9 12.18 -3.84 8.43
N LEU A 10 13.46 -4.04 8.10
CA LEU A 10 13.96 -4.15 6.74
C LEU A 10 14.63 -5.52 6.49
N GLY A 11 14.51 -6.03 5.27
CA GLY A 11 15.33 -7.14 4.76
C GLY A 11 16.76 -6.70 4.42
N GLY A 12 17.60 -7.66 4.00
CA GLY A 12 18.97 -7.41 3.55
C GLY A 12 20.04 -7.39 4.65
N THR A 13 21.27 -7.05 4.27
CA THR A 13 22.42 -6.90 5.17
C THR A 13 22.35 -5.59 5.95
N LEU A 14 23.04 -5.49 7.10
CA LEU A 14 23.07 -4.26 7.91
C LEU A 14 23.48 -3.03 7.08
N ARG A 15 24.44 -3.15 6.16
CA ARG A 15 24.88 -2.04 5.29
C ARG A 15 23.78 -1.57 4.34
N GLU A 16 23.08 -2.50 3.70
CA GLU A 16 21.96 -2.19 2.79
C GLU A 16 20.80 -1.53 3.55
N LYS A 17 20.50 -2.03 4.76
CA LYS A 17 19.48 -1.44 5.63
C LYS A 17 19.83 0.01 5.99
N LEU A 18 21.04 0.25 6.49
CA LEU A 18 21.46 1.60 6.90
C LEU A 18 21.47 2.59 5.72
N ALA A 19 21.94 2.16 4.54
CA ALA A 19 21.88 2.98 3.33
C ALA A 19 20.44 3.32 2.94
N ALA A 20 19.53 2.33 2.94
CA ALA A 20 18.12 2.54 2.65
C ALA A 20 17.44 3.50 3.64
N ILE A 21 17.75 3.38 4.94
CA ILE A 21 17.21 4.25 6.00
C ILE A 21 17.66 5.70 5.78
N ALA A 22 18.94 5.91 5.52
CA ALA A 22 19.49 7.25 5.27
C ALA A 22 18.95 7.87 3.98
N GLU A 23 18.84 7.10 2.89
CA GLU A 23 18.30 7.59 1.62
C GLU A 23 16.81 7.91 1.69
N ALA A 24 16.01 7.12 2.42
CA ALA A 24 14.62 7.43 2.71
C ALA A 24 14.49 8.72 3.53
N GLY A 25 15.55 9.06 4.29
CA GLY A 25 15.77 10.30 5.03
C GLY A 25 15.12 10.32 6.40
N PHE A 26 15.17 9.17 7.08
CA PHE A 26 15.09 9.09 8.53
C PHE A 26 16.29 9.80 9.18
N GLU A 27 16.10 10.27 10.41
CA GLU A 27 17.17 10.90 11.20
C GLU A 27 17.88 9.92 12.13
N GLY A 28 17.23 8.79 12.44
CA GLY A 28 17.74 7.82 13.39
C GLY A 28 17.43 6.37 13.03
N VAL A 29 18.13 5.46 13.70
CA VAL A 29 17.98 4.02 13.56
C VAL A 29 18.00 3.35 14.93
N GLU A 30 17.12 2.37 15.13
CA GLU A 30 17.29 1.43 16.24
C GLU A 30 18.07 0.22 15.74
N ILE A 31 19.14 -0.13 16.45
CA ILE A 31 20.00 -1.25 16.08
C ILE A 31 19.48 -2.52 16.75
N PHE A 32 18.97 -3.43 15.93
CA PHE A 32 18.55 -4.75 16.38
C PHE A 32 19.76 -5.65 16.63
N GLU A 33 19.84 -6.30 17.79
CA GLU A 33 20.98 -7.08 18.24
C GLU A 33 21.41 -8.16 17.24
N ALA A 34 20.45 -8.80 16.57
CA ALA A 34 20.75 -9.83 15.59
C ALA A 34 21.58 -9.30 14.40
N ASP A 35 21.40 -8.03 14.01
CA ASP A 35 22.19 -7.42 12.93
C ASP A 35 23.64 -7.15 13.37
N ILE A 36 23.88 -6.88 14.66
CA ILE A 36 25.24 -6.79 15.22
C ILE A 36 25.88 -8.18 15.24
N LEU A 37 25.15 -9.20 15.69
CA LEU A 37 25.67 -10.57 15.77
C LEU A 37 25.97 -11.18 14.39
N ALA A 38 25.27 -10.72 13.35
CA ALA A 38 25.48 -11.15 11.97
C ALA A 38 26.52 -10.31 11.20
N HIS A 39 27.07 -9.27 11.82
CA HIS A 39 28.08 -8.41 11.20
C HIS A 39 29.49 -8.89 11.57
N ASP A 40 30.38 -8.98 10.57
CA ASP A 40 31.75 -9.49 10.75
C ASP A 40 32.67 -8.53 11.55
N GLY A 41 32.28 -7.25 11.66
CA GLY A 41 33.05 -6.21 12.33
C GLY A 41 32.66 -5.96 13.80
N PRO A 42 33.50 -5.23 14.55
CA PRO A 42 33.20 -4.86 15.94
C PRO A 42 32.07 -3.80 16.03
N PRO A 43 31.37 -3.67 17.17
CA PRO A 43 30.28 -2.70 17.34
C PRO A 43 30.66 -1.25 17.02
N ARG A 44 31.90 -0.85 17.30
CA ARG A 44 32.42 0.49 16.94
C ARG A 44 32.40 0.80 15.44
N GLU A 45 32.55 -0.22 14.59
CA GLU A 45 32.47 -0.07 13.13
C GLU A 45 31.02 0.19 12.73
N VAL A 46 30.07 -0.52 13.33
CA VAL A 46 28.63 -0.26 13.13
C VAL A 46 28.29 1.17 13.54
N GLY A 47 28.77 1.60 14.71
CA GLY A 47 28.61 2.99 15.16
C GLY A 47 29.15 4.00 14.15
N ALA A 48 30.31 3.73 13.55
CA ALA A 48 30.90 4.60 12.52
C ALA A 48 30.04 4.61 11.25
N MET A 49 29.61 3.44 10.75
CA MET A 49 28.74 3.34 9.57
C MET A 49 27.46 4.16 9.71
N VAL A 50 26.81 4.12 10.88
CA VAL A 50 25.60 4.89 11.14
C VAL A 50 25.88 6.40 11.09
N ARG A 51 26.96 6.86 11.74
CA ARG A 51 27.34 8.28 11.76
C ARG A 51 27.79 8.80 10.40
N ASP A 52 28.50 7.99 9.62
CA ASP A 52 28.96 8.35 8.26
C ASP A 52 27.76 8.57 7.31
N LEU A 53 26.64 7.92 7.59
CA LEU A 53 25.37 8.12 6.88
C LEU A 53 24.51 9.26 7.45
N GLY A 54 25.01 9.98 8.47
CA GLY A 54 24.29 11.10 9.10
C GLY A 54 23.14 10.67 10.02
N LEU A 55 23.08 9.40 10.41
CA LEU A 55 22.04 8.85 11.29
C LEU A 55 22.47 8.87 12.77
N GLU A 56 21.50 8.92 13.67
CA GLU A 56 21.69 8.70 15.11
C GLU A 56 21.23 7.30 15.53
N ILE A 57 21.98 6.63 16.41
CA ILE A 57 21.52 5.35 17.00
C ILE A 57 20.59 5.66 18.16
N VAL A 58 19.28 5.62 17.87
CA VAL A 58 18.21 5.96 18.81
C VAL A 58 18.19 5.00 19.99
N ALA A 59 18.27 3.70 19.72
CA ALA A 59 18.30 2.66 20.74
C ALA A 59 19.04 1.41 20.26
N PHE A 60 19.64 0.68 21.20
CA PHE A 60 20.04 -0.71 21.03
C PHE A 60 18.93 -1.62 21.56
N GLN A 61 18.53 -2.65 20.80
CA GLN A 61 17.40 -3.48 21.21
C GLN A 61 17.47 -4.90 20.62
N PRO A 62 16.77 -5.88 21.22
CA PRO A 62 16.06 -5.83 22.49
C PRO A 62 16.88 -6.49 23.62
N PHE A 63 16.71 -6.01 24.86
CA PHE A 63 17.21 -6.71 26.05
C PHE A 63 16.07 -7.48 26.72
N ARG A 64 16.10 -8.82 26.57
CA ARG A 64 14.99 -9.70 26.99
C ARG A 64 15.17 -10.33 28.36
N ASP A 65 14.05 -10.67 28.99
CA ASP A 65 13.93 -11.52 30.18
C ASP A 65 14.80 -11.05 31.36
N PHE A 66 14.58 -9.81 31.82
CA PHE A 66 15.37 -9.21 32.89
C PHE A 66 14.70 -9.29 34.26
N GLU A 67 13.59 -8.56 34.42
CA GLU A 67 12.95 -8.28 35.70
C GLU A 67 12.20 -9.50 36.27
N GLY A 68 12.17 -9.64 37.59
CA GLY A 68 11.44 -10.70 38.26
C GLY A 68 12.10 -12.08 38.20
N MET A 69 13.35 -12.19 37.76
CA MET A 69 14.05 -13.49 37.71
C MET A 69 14.45 -13.98 39.10
N PRO A 70 14.39 -15.31 39.36
CA PRO A 70 14.93 -15.89 40.58
C PRO A 70 16.46 -15.91 40.56
N GLU A 71 17.09 -16.07 41.73
CA GLU A 71 18.49 -16.44 41.79
C GLU A 71 18.71 -17.88 41.30
N PRO A 72 19.82 -18.20 40.62
CA PRO A 72 20.96 -17.34 40.29
C PRO A 72 20.82 -16.53 38.98
N GLN A 73 19.65 -16.54 38.33
CA GLN A 73 19.46 -15.91 37.01
C GLN A 73 19.45 -14.39 37.11
N ARG A 74 18.89 -13.84 38.19
CA ARG A 74 18.91 -12.41 38.48
C ARG A 74 20.34 -11.85 38.48
N ALA A 75 21.25 -12.45 39.26
CA ALA A 75 22.66 -12.03 39.27
C ALA A 75 23.33 -12.13 37.88
N ARG A 76 23.05 -13.21 37.13
CA ARG A 76 23.58 -13.36 35.76
C ARG A 76 23.02 -12.32 34.79
N ASN A 77 21.77 -11.91 34.97
CA ASN A 77 21.13 -10.87 34.17
C ASN A 77 21.74 -9.49 34.42
N MET A 78 22.13 -9.16 35.66
CA MET A 78 22.85 -7.93 35.99
C MET A 78 24.23 -7.88 35.28
N GLU A 79 24.96 -8.99 35.29
CA GLU A 79 26.23 -9.11 34.57
C GLU A 79 26.05 -9.04 33.05
N ARG A 80 24.99 -9.69 32.52
CA ARG A 80 24.63 -9.60 31.09
C ARG A 80 24.34 -8.15 30.69
N ALA A 81 23.63 -7.39 31.53
CA ALA A 81 23.34 -5.98 31.28
C ALA A 81 24.62 -5.13 31.22
N ARG A 82 25.56 -5.31 32.18
CA ARG A 82 26.86 -4.61 32.16
C ARG A 82 27.59 -4.77 30.82
N ARG A 83 27.67 -6.01 30.31
CA ARG A 83 28.30 -6.30 29.01
C ARG A 83 27.59 -5.64 27.84
N LYS A 84 26.26 -5.47 27.92
CA LYS A 84 25.51 -4.74 26.89
C LYS A 84 25.79 -3.24 26.96
N PHE A 85 25.94 -2.66 28.15
CA PHE A 85 26.34 -1.25 28.27
C PHE A 85 27.76 -0.98 27.75
N GLU A 86 28.70 -1.91 27.94
CA GLU A 86 30.03 -1.85 27.33
C GLU A 86 29.94 -1.88 25.79
N LEU A 87 29.14 -2.81 25.23
CA LEU A 87 28.88 -2.86 23.79
C LEU A 87 28.25 -1.57 23.26
N MET A 88 27.28 -1.01 23.98
CA MET A 88 26.62 0.25 23.61
C MET A 88 27.58 1.44 23.61
N THR A 89 28.58 1.43 24.50
CA THR A 89 29.65 2.43 24.52
C THR A 89 30.47 2.37 23.23
N GLU A 90 30.80 1.18 22.75
CA GLU A 90 31.46 1.01 21.45
C GLU A 90 30.57 1.44 20.28
N LEU A 91 29.29 1.03 20.31
CA LEU A 91 28.31 1.39 19.29
C LEU A 91 28.07 2.91 19.23
N GLY A 92 28.18 3.59 20.37
CA GLY A 92 27.94 5.03 20.51
C GLY A 92 26.46 5.38 20.70
N THR A 93 25.71 4.56 21.43
CA THR A 93 24.31 4.83 21.78
C THR A 93 24.11 4.84 23.30
N GLN A 94 23.12 5.63 23.75
CA GLN A 94 22.82 5.82 25.17
C GLN A 94 21.45 5.27 25.57
N ASN A 95 20.67 4.68 24.66
CA ASN A 95 19.37 4.12 25.03
C ASN A 95 19.31 2.62 24.72
N ILE A 96 18.66 1.87 25.59
CA ILE A 96 18.38 0.44 25.39
C ILE A 96 16.91 0.15 25.68
N LEU A 97 16.31 -0.67 24.82
CA LEU A 97 14.99 -1.23 25.05
C LEU A 97 15.11 -2.49 25.90
N VAL A 98 14.47 -2.49 27.07
CA VAL A 98 14.26 -3.67 27.92
C VAL A 98 12.81 -4.07 27.80
N CYS A 99 12.54 -5.22 27.20
CA CYS A 99 11.18 -5.71 27.03
C CYS A 99 10.77 -6.59 28.21
N SER A 100 9.51 -6.50 28.64
CA SER A 100 8.94 -7.27 29.74
C SER A 100 9.23 -8.76 29.62
N ASN A 101 9.50 -9.40 30.75
CA ASN A 101 9.95 -10.78 30.83
C ASN A 101 8.89 -11.77 30.35
N CYS A 102 9.26 -12.67 29.46
CA CYS A 102 8.42 -13.75 28.94
C CYS A 102 8.78 -15.11 29.54
N SER A 103 9.86 -15.18 30.33
CA SER A 103 10.34 -16.44 30.90
C SER A 103 9.30 -17.06 31.84
N PRO A 104 9.04 -18.38 31.73
CA PRO A 104 8.18 -19.08 32.69
C PRO A 104 8.78 -19.11 34.11
N ARG A 105 10.06 -18.74 34.26
CA ARG A 105 10.76 -18.67 35.54
C ARG A 105 10.56 -17.35 36.27
N SER A 106 10.03 -16.32 35.59
CA SER A 106 9.80 -15.01 36.21
C SER A 106 8.76 -15.13 37.33
N LEU A 107 9.07 -14.52 38.47
CA LEU A 107 8.31 -14.61 39.71
C LEU A 107 7.19 -13.56 39.81
N GLY A 108 7.22 -12.52 38.97
CA GLY A 108 6.23 -11.43 38.95
C GLY A 108 6.31 -10.47 40.14
N GLY A 109 5.35 -9.54 40.17
CA GLY A 109 5.23 -8.49 41.19
C GLY A 109 5.76 -7.13 40.74
N ILE A 110 4.90 -6.11 40.78
CA ILE A 110 5.23 -4.72 40.39
C ILE A 110 6.40 -4.17 41.21
N ASP A 111 6.37 -4.33 42.54
CA ASP A 111 7.44 -3.81 43.42
C ASP A 111 8.78 -4.48 43.15
N ARG A 112 8.80 -5.81 42.96
CA ARG A 112 10.02 -6.52 42.58
C ARG A 112 10.56 -6.04 41.24
N ALA A 113 9.70 -5.90 40.24
CA ALA A 113 10.12 -5.39 38.94
C ALA A 113 10.67 -3.97 39.04
N ALA A 114 10.07 -3.12 39.87
CA ALA A 114 10.55 -1.76 40.13
C ALA A 114 11.92 -1.75 40.82
N GLU A 115 12.14 -2.61 41.82
CA GLU A 115 13.44 -2.78 42.48
C GLU A 115 14.51 -3.27 41.51
N ASP A 116 14.22 -4.30 40.70
CA ASP A 116 15.14 -4.86 39.71
C ASP A 116 15.52 -3.82 38.64
N LEU A 117 14.55 -3.09 38.09
CA LEU A 117 14.80 -2.05 37.10
C LEU A 117 15.48 -0.80 37.68
N ARG A 118 15.22 -0.46 38.95
CA ARG A 118 15.96 0.60 39.65
C ARG A 118 17.43 0.23 39.82
N GLU A 119 17.73 -1.02 40.20
CA GLU A 119 19.12 -1.50 40.30
C GLU A 119 19.80 -1.51 38.93
N LEU A 120 19.10 -1.97 37.87
CA LEU A 120 19.60 -1.89 36.50
C LEU A 120 19.94 -0.46 36.09
N ALA A 121 19.05 0.49 36.38
CA ALA A 121 19.23 1.89 36.03
C ALA A 121 20.39 2.54 36.80
N GLY A 122 20.64 2.12 38.04
CA GLY A 122 21.83 2.53 38.80
C GLY A 122 23.14 2.01 38.19
N ILE A 123 23.13 0.81 37.60
CA ILE A 123 24.29 0.31 36.83
C ILE A 123 24.43 1.13 35.54
N ALA A 124 23.33 1.36 34.82
CA ALA A 124 23.30 2.09 33.55
C ALA A 124 23.83 3.53 33.68
N GLU A 125 23.61 4.19 34.82
CA GLU A 125 24.12 5.53 35.11
C GLU A 125 25.65 5.62 34.97
N GLY A 126 26.39 4.60 35.41
CA GLY A 126 27.85 4.54 35.27
C GLY A 126 28.35 4.49 33.83
N PHE A 127 27.47 4.15 32.88
CA PHE A 127 27.75 4.12 31.44
C PHE A 127 27.05 5.27 30.69
N GLY A 128 26.32 6.15 31.40
CA GLY A 128 25.49 7.19 30.77
C GLY A 128 24.31 6.64 29.97
N VAL A 129 23.88 5.40 30.23
CA VAL A 129 22.80 4.73 29.52
C VAL A 129 21.45 5.00 30.20
N THR A 130 20.42 5.19 29.38
CA THR A 130 19.01 5.29 29.77
C THR A 130 18.29 4.00 29.36
N ILE A 131 17.53 3.43 30.28
CA ILE A 131 16.70 2.25 30.08
C ILE A 131 15.29 2.70 29.68
N GLY A 132 14.80 2.20 28.56
CA GLY A 132 13.38 2.23 28.23
C GLY A 132 12.74 0.88 28.50
N PHE A 133 11.71 0.82 29.34
CA PHE A 133 10.98 -0.40 29.64
C PHE A 133 9.71 -0.51 28.80
N GLU A 134 9.58 -1.62 28.07
CA GLU A 134 8.47 -1.89 27.15
C GLU A 134 7.63 -3.08 27.65
N ALA A 135 6.30 -2.94 27.65
CA ALA A 135 5.39 -4.04 27.88
C ALA A 135 5.11 -4.81 26.58
N LEU A 136 5.60 -6.05 26.48
CA LEU A 136 5.21 -6.94 25.39
C LEU A 136 3.78 -7.41 25.60
N ALA A 137 2.99 -7.47 24.54
CA ALA A 137 1.60 -7.97 24.61
C ALA A 137 1.46 -9.42 25.13
N TRP A 138 2.55 -10.19 25.17
CA TRP A 138 2.63 -11.54 25.72
C TRP A 138 3.60 -11.65 26.90
N GLY A 139 3.96 -10.53 27.53
CA GLY A 139 4.78 -10.52 28.74
C GLY A 139 4.12 -11.36 29.84
N ARG A 140 4.94 -12.12 30.59
CA ARG A 140 4.44 -13.12 31.54
C ARG A 140 3.60 -12.50 32.66
N HIS A 141 4.05 -11.35 33.16
CA HIS A 141 3.42 -10.62 34.27
C HIS A 141 3.10 -9.17 33.92
N VAL A 142 3.82 -8.58 32.96
CA VAL A 142 3.64 -7.19 32.51
C VAL A 142 3.34 -7.26 31.01
N SER A 143 2.08 -7.10 30.64
CA SER A 143 1.65 -7.05 29.23
C SER A 143 0.80 -5.82 28.90
N ASP A 144 0.58 -4.98 29.91
CA ASP A 144 -0.13 -3.71 29.81
C ASP A 144 0.87 -2.58 30.06
N TYR A 145 0.90 -1.58 29.18
CA TYR A 145 1.80 -0.44 29.32
C TYR A 145 1.56 0.35 30.62
N ARG A 146 0.35 0.28 31.19
CA ARG A 146 0.01 0.95 32.46
C ARG A 146 0.73 0.30 33.64
N ASP A 147 0.89 -1.02 33.62
CA ASP A 147 1.68 -1.75 34.61
C ASP A 147 3.17 -1.45 34.43
N ALA A 148 3.67 -1.38 33.19
CA ALA A 148 5.04 -0.95 32.91
C ALA A 148 5.30 0.48 33.39
N TRP A 149 4.35 1.40 33.19
CA TRP A 149 4.44 2.76 33.71
C TRP A 149 4.46 2.78 35.23
N GLU A 150 3.59 2.00 35.89
CA GLU A 150 3.58 1.93 37.35
C GLU A 150 4.91 1.40 37.91
N ILE A 151 5.53 0.42 37.26
CA ILE A 151 6.86 -0.08 37.60
C ILE A 151 7.90 1.04 37.46
N VAL A 152 7.95 1.72 36.32
CA VAL A 152 8.88 2.84 36.07
C VAL A 152 8.69 3.96 37.09
N ARG A 153 7.44 4.31 37.40
CA ARG A 153 7.07 5.35 38.36
C ARG A 153 7.51 4.99 39.79
N ARG A 154 7.39 3.72 40.21
CA ARG A 154 7.86 3.26 41.54
C ARG A 154 9.38 3.13 41.62
N ALA A 155 10.02 2.70 40.54
CA ALA A 155 11.47 2.61 40.46
C ALA A 155 12.12 3.99 40.62
N ASP A 156 11.46 5.04 40.09
CA ASP A 156 11.81 6.46 40.24
C ASP A 156 13.31 6.73 40.09
N HIS A 157 13.82 6.45 38.89
CA HIS A 157 15.22 6.67 38.54
C HIS A 157 15.31 7.54 37.29
N PRO A 158 16.21 8.55 37.21
CA PRO A 158 16.29 9.46 36.06
C PRO A 158 16.79 8.76 34.78
N ARG A 159 17.49 7.63 34.90
CA ARG A 159 17.93 6.78 33.78
C ARG A 159 16.93 5.67 33.42
N LEU A 160 15.69 5.75 33.89
CA LEU A 160 14.64 4.78 33.58
C LEU A 160 13.36 5.51 33.16
N GLY A 161 12.86 5.13 31.99
CA GLY A 161 11.58 5.57 31.48
C GLY A 161 10.83 4.43 30.80
N ILE A 162 9.68 4.75 30.21
CA ILE A 162 8.83 3.83 29.48
C ILE A 162 9.05 3.95 27.97
N ILE A 163 8.89 2.85 27.24
CA ILE A 163 8.71 2.82 25.79
C ILE A 163 7.26 2.48 25.52
N LEU A 164 6.64 3.21 24.60
CA LEU A 164 5.27 2.93 24.14
C LEU A 164 5.34 2.34 22.74
N ASP A 165 4.92 1.09 22.59
CA ASP A 165 4.72 0.43 21.30
C ASP A 165 3.21 0.41 20.98
N SER A 166 2.83 1.01 19.86
CA SER A 166 1.42 1.10 19.46
C SER A 166 0.80 -0.26 19.18
N TRP A 167 1.52 -1.21 18.60
CA TRP A 167 1.01 -2.55 18.31
C TRP A 167 0.77 -3.33 19.60
N HIS A 168 1.70 -3.29 20.56
CA HIS A 168 1.52 -4.00 21.84
C HIS A 168 0.30 -3.51 22.61
N ILE A 169 0.04 -2.20 22.57
CA ILE A 169 -1.10 -1.58 23.24
C ILE A 169 -2.41 -1.87 22.49
N LEU A 170 -2.44 -1.66 21.17
CA LEU A 170 -3.67 -1.72 20.37
C LEU A 170 -4.11 -3.15 20.05
N SER A 171 -3.18 -4.09 19.87
CA SER A 171 -3.50 -5.51 19.61
C SER A 171 -4.28 -6.17 20.77
N ARG A 172 -4.06 -5.69 22.00
CA ARG A 172 -4.80 -6.13 23.20
C ARG A 172 -6.05 -5.31 23.48
N GLY A 173 -6.33 -4.28 22.68
CA GLY A 173 -7.44 -3.35 22.92
C GLY A 173 -7.27 -2.53 24.20
N HIS A 174 -6.04 -2.29 24.66
CA HIS A 174 -5.81 -1.48 25.85
C HIS A 174 -6.24 -0.02 25.59
N PRO A 175 -6.85 0.65 26.59
CA PRO A 175 -7.27 2.03 26.44
C PRO A 175 -6.05 2.94 26.31
N VAL A 176 -6.05 3.81 25.29
CA VAL A 176 -4.93 4.72 25.02
C VAL A 176 -4.99 6.02 25.82
N ASP A 177 -6.16 6.41 26.36
CA ASP A 177 -6.32 7.69 27.06
C ASP A 177 -5.45 7.81 28.33
N ALA A 178 -5.06 6.69 28.95
CA ALA A 178 -4.18 6.75 30.12
C ALA A 178 -2.73 7.16 29.77
N ILE A 179 -2.33 7.11 28.49
CA ILE A 179 -1.05 7.66 28.00
C ILE A 179 -0.94 9.15 28.35
N ARG A 180 -2.06 9.89 28.29
CA ARG A 180 -2.11 11.34 28.58
C ARG A 180 -1.60 11.72 29.97
N ALA A 181 -1.58 10.77 30.92
CA ALA A 181 -1.12 10.97 32.29
C ALA A 181 0.37 10.68 32.49
N ILE A 182 1.07 10.14 31.48
CA ILE A 182 2.50 9.84 31.54
C ILE A 182 3.28 11.14 31.24
N PRO A 183 4.19 11.58 32.13
CA PRO A 183 5.05 12.72 31.86
C PRO A 183 5.91 12.49 30.61
N ALA A 184 5.97 13.47 29.71
CA ALA A 184 6.71 13.35 28.45
C ALA A 184 8.20 13.03 28.64
N ASP A 185 8.83 13.56 29.69
CA ASP A 185 10.24 13.29 30.05
C ASP A 185 10.48 11.86 30.55
N ARG A 186 9.42 11.11 30.85
CA ARG A 186 9.48 9.69 31.22
C ARG A 186 9.24 8.76 30.04
N ILE A 187 8.81 9.26 28.88
CA ILE A 187 8.71 8.49 27.64
C ILE A 187 10.08 8.55 26.95
N THR A 188 10.79 7.43 26.90
CA THR A 188 12.14 7.37 26.31
C THR A 188 12.07 7.48 24.79
N PHE A 189 11.31 6.58 24.15
CA PHE A 189 10.91 6.67 22.75
C PHE A 189 9.61 5.92 22.48
N VAL A 190 9.06 6.13 21.28
CA VAL A 190 7.80 5.52 20.86
C VAL A 190 8.04 4.68 19.62
N GLN A 191 7.53 3.45 19.63
CA GLN A 191 7.51 2.57 18.45
C GLN A 191 6.10 2.52 17.86
N LEU A 192 6.02 2.71 16.55
CA LEU A 192 4.81 2.74 15.77
C LEU A 192 4.77 1.55 14.84
N ALA A 193 3.78 0.70 15.08
CA ALA A 193 3.41 -0.44 14.27
C ALA A 193 1.89 -0.53 14.18
N ASP A 194 1.39 -0.54 12.95
CA ASP A 194 0.02 -0.86 12.59
C ASP A 194 -0.09 -2.39 12.33
N ALA A 195 -1.29 -2.89 12.07
CA ALA A 195 -1.51 -4.27 11.62
C ALA A 195 -2.95 -4.44 11.10
N PRO A 196 -3.20 -5.40 10.19
CA PRO A 196 -4.57 -5.79 9.90
C PRO A 196 -5.20 -6.42 11.15
N ARG A 197 -6.50 -6.22 11.37
CA ARG A 197 -7.20 -6.86 12.51
C ARG A 197 -7.40 -8.35 12.23
N LEU A 198 -6.66 -9.19 12.96
CA LEU A 198 -6.72 -10.65 12.83
C LEU A 198 -7.08 -11.29 14.16
N ASP A 199 -7.92 -12.32 14.13
CA ASP A 199 -8.17 -13.19 15.28
C ASP A 199 -7.14 -14.32 15.28
N MET A 200 -6.02 -14.10 15.98
CA MET A 200 -4.89 -15.03 16.03
C MET A 200 -4.03 -14.83 17.30
N ASP A 201 -3.11 -15.76 17.56
CA ASP A 201 -2.14 -15.60 18.65
C ASP A 201 -1.31 -14.32 18.50
N LEU A 202 -1.19 -13.54 19.57
CA LEU A 202 -0.54 -12.23 19.56
C LEU A 202 0.94 -12.30 19.13
N LEU A 203 1.66 -13.33 19.56
CA LEU A 203 3.07 -13.46 19.19
C LEU A 203 3.21 -13.75 17.69
N GLN A 204 2.38 -14.63 17.15
CA GLN A 204 2.34 -14.88 15.71
C GLN A 204 1.89 -13.64 14.94
N TRP A 205 0.86 -12.94 15.41
CA TRP A 205 0.37 -11.71 14.78
C TRP A 205 1.47 -10.66 14.67
N SER A 206 2.16 -10.41 15.79
CA SER A 206 3.25 -9.44 15.87
C SER A 206 4.42 -9.76 14.98
N ARG A 207 4.74 -11.05 14.77
CA ARG A 207 5.95 -11.48 14.05
C ARG A 207 5.79 -11.46 12.54
N HIS A 208 4.56 -11.53 12.05
CA HIS A 208 4.28 -11.78 10.65
C HIS A 208 3.49 -10.65 9.96
N PHE A 209 2.71 -9.86 10.72
CA PHE A 209 1.72 -8.95 10.14
C PHE A 209 1.75 -7.52 10.71
N ARG A 210 2.81 -7.10 11.39
CA ARG A 210 2.98 -5.65 11.68
C ARG A 210 3.16 -4.91 10.35
N ASN A 211 2.61 -3.71 10.24
CA ASN A 211 2.71 -2.85 9.06
C ASN A 211 3.06 -1.41 9.48
N PHE A 212 3.41 -0.55 8.52
CA PHE A 212 3.48 0.88 8.81
C PHE A 212 2.08 1.49 9.03
N PRO A 213 1.95 2.59 9.79
CA PRO A 213 0.71 3.36 9.91
C PRO A 213 0.05 3.65 8.55
N GLY A 214 -1.24 3.34 8.44
CA GLY A 214 -2.02 3.52 7.20
C GLY A 214 -2.01 2.30 6.28
N GLN A 215 -1.23 1.28 6.60
CA GLN A 215 -1.24 -0.01 5.91
C GLN A 215 -1.99 -1.10 6.68
N GLY A 216 -2.37 -0.85 7.94
CA GLY A 216 -3.20 -1.74 8.76
C GLY A 216 -4.55 -1.11 9.11
N ASP A 217 -5.19 -1.67 10.13
CA ASP A 217 -6.55 -1.32 10.58
C ASP A 217 -6.61 -1.04 12.10
N LEU A 218 -5.44 -0.89 12.75
CA LEU A 218 -5.36 -0.48 14.15
C LEU A 218 -5.65 1.03 14.27
N PRO A 219 -6.24 1.49 15.39
CA PRO A 219 -6.61 2.90 15.55
C PRO A 219 -5.39 3.76 15.96
N ILE A 220 -4.34 3.77 15.13
CA ILE A 220 -3.06 4.45 15.40
C ILE A 220 -3.25 5.97 15.60
N ALA A 221 -4.21 6.59 14.89
CA ALA A 221 -4.52 8.00 15.08
C ALA A 221 -4.93 8.33 16.55
N ARG A 222 -5.71 7.45 17.19
CA ARG A 222 -6.10 7.62 18.61
C ARG A 222 -4.92 7.49 19.56
N PHE A 223 -3.98 6.60 19.25
CA PHE A 223 -2.73 6.48 19.99
C PHE A 223 -1.90 7.76 19.88
N MET A 224 -1.78 8.32 18.67
CA MET A 224 -1.06 9.58 18.44
C MET A 224 -1.73 10.78 19.12
N GLU A 225 -3.06 10.89 19.09
CA GLU A 225 -3.80 11.92 19.83
C GLU A 225 -3.53 11.89 21.34
N ALA A 226 -3.39 10.68 21.91
CA ALA A 226 -3.08 10.52 23.33
C ALA A 226 -1.61 10.85 23.64
N LEU A 227 -0.68 10.45 22.76
CA LEU A 227 0.73 10.79 22.86
C LEU A 227 0.96 12.31 22.75
N ASP A 228 0.32 12.96 21.78
CA ASP A 228 0.44 14.39 21.54
C ASP A 228 0.02 15.22 22.77
N ALA A 229 -1.00 14.76 23.49
CA ALA A 229 -1.47 15.41 24.70
C ALA A 229 -0.49 15.33 25.89
N THR A 230 0.51 14.44 25.85
CA THR A 230 1.59 14.41 26.86
C THR A 230 2.59 15.56 26.65
N GLY A 231 2.64 16.14 25.45
CA GLY A 231 3.69 17.07 25.05
C GLY A 231 4.99 16.39 24.61
N TYR A 232 4.99 15.06 24.41
CA TYR A 232 6.13 14.32 23.88
C TYR A 232 6.58 14.92 22.54
N ASP A 233 7.89 15.09 22.36
CA ASP A 233 8.50 15.59 21.11
C ASP A 233 9.77 14.84 20.70
N GLY A 234 10.00 13.66 21.27
CA GLY A 234 11.18 12.84 21.00
C GLY A 234 11.09 12.02 19.70
N TRP A 235 11.60 10.81 19.75
CA TRP A 235 11.69 9.87 18.65
C TRP A 235 10.38 9.10 18.41
N LEU A 236 9.86 9.23 17.19
CA LEU A 236 8.88 8.30 16.63
C LEU A 236 9.63 7.30 15.75
N SER A 237 9.59 6.04 16.17
CA SER A 237 10.30 4.97 15.48
C SER A 237 9.34 3.95 14.88
N HIS A 238 9.75 3.26 13.82
CA HIS A 238 9.08 2.05 13.36
C HIS A 238 9.76 0.79 13.85
N GLU A 239 8.98 -0.13 14.40
CA GLU A 239 9.43 -1.49 14.69
C GLU A 239 8.49 -2.51 14.06
N ILE A 240 8.84 -2.99 12.88
CA ILE A 240 7.96 -3.85 12.07
C ILE A 240 8.56 -5.25 11.95
N PHE A 241 7.76 -6.26 12.24
CA PHE A 241 8.06 -7.64 11.87
C PHE A 241 7.01 -8.10 10.85
N ASN A 242 7.44 -8.20 9.60
CA ASN A 242 6.58 -8.55 8.48
C ASN A 242 7.34 -9.39 7.46
N ASP A 243 6.79 -10.55 7.11
CA ASP A 243 7.44 -11.48 6.18
C ASP A 243 7.56 -10.88 4.78
N ARG A 244 6.55 -10.12 4.34
CA ARG A 244 6.56 -9.45 3.03
C ARG A 244 7.63 -8.37 2.97
N PHE A 245 7.84 -7.62 4.05
CA PHE A 245 8.87 -6.58 4.10
C PHE A 245 10.28 -7.17 4.05
N ARG A 246 10.47 -8.35 4.66
CA ARG A 246 11.74 -9.08 4.61
C ARG A 246 12.10 -9.58 3.21
N MET A 247 11.09 -9.83 2.37
CA MET A 247 11.27 -10.24 0.97
C MET A 247 11.40 -9.05 0.00
N ALA A 248 10.98 -7.85 0.44
CA ALA A 248 10.96 -6.66 -0.38
C ALA A 248 12.31 -5.92 -0.43
N SER A 249 12.42 -4.97 -1.36
CA SER A 249 13.55 -4.04 -1.42
C SER A 249 13.62 -3.18 -0.14
N PRO A 250 14.75 -3.16 0.60
CA PRO A 250 14.88 -2.35 1.80
C PRO A 250 14.70 -0.85 1.50
N ARG A 251 15.09 -0.39 0.31
CA ARG A 251 14.91 1.00 -0.14
C ARG A 251 13.44 1.39 -0.19
N ARG A 252 12.61 0.59 -0.87
CA ARG A 252 11.17 0.85 -0.99
C ARG A 252 10.49 0.84 0.39
N ILE A 253 10.80 -0.17 1.21
CA ILE A 253 10.20 -0.28 2.55
C ILE A 253 10.62 0.90 3.45
N ALA A 254 11.87 1.37 3.36
CA ALA A 254 12.30 2.56 4.07
C ALA A 254 11.57 3.84 3.56
N GLU A 255 11.42 4.00 2.24
CA GLU A 255 10.64 5.11 1.65
C GLU A 255 9.18 5.11 2.14
N ASP A 256 8.56 3.92 2.24
CA ASP A 256 7.20 3.77 2.77
C ASP A 256 7.11 4.08 4.26
N GLY A 257 8.09 3.65 5.06
CA GLY A 257 8.16 3.96 6.49
C GLY A 257 8.18 5.47 6.74
N GLU A 258 9.09 6.20 6.08
CA GLU A 258 9.18 7.66 6.23
C GLU A 258 7.89 8.34 5.73
N ARG A 259 7.32 7.90 4.58
CA ARG A 259 6.04 8.42 4.09
C ARG A 259 4.93 8.23 5.11
N SER A 260 4.89 7.08 5.79
CA SER A 260 3.87 6.78 6.79
C SER A 260 3.96 7.69 8.02
N LEU A 261 5.17 8.07 8.46
CA LEU A 261 5.35 9.01 9.56
C LEU A 261 4.99 10.43 9.16
N ILE A 262 5.37 10.85 7.94
CA ILE A 262 4.97 12.15 7.40
C ILE A 262 3.44 12.25 7.35
N TRP A 263 2.78 11.21 6.82
CA TRP A 263 1.33 11.12 6.74
C TRP A 263 0.67 11.13 8.13
N LEU A 264 1.16 10.29 9.06
CA LEU A 264 0.61 10.18 10.41
C LEU A 264 0.75 11.49 11.20
N THR A 265 1.79 12.28 10.90
CA THR A 265 2.06 13.58 11.53
C THR A 265 1.62 14.77 10.68
N GLU A 266 0.73 14.57 9.70
CA GLU A 266 0.35 15.59 8.72
C GLU A 266 -0.14 16.91 9.34
N ALA A 267 -0.87 16.83 10.46
CA ALA A 267 -1.33 18.00 11.20
C ALA A 267 -0.18 18.82 11.83
N ARG A 268 0.88 18.16 12.29
CA ARG A 268 2.08 18.83 12.86
C ARG A 268 2.97 19.42 11.77
N ARG A 269 2.96 18.81 10.58
CA ARG A 269 3.81 19.21 9.44
C ARG A 269 3.13 20.21 8.49
N ASN A 270 1.88 20.58 8.73
CA ASN A 270 1.08 21.45 7.84
C ASN A 270 1.10 20.97 6.38
N LEU A 271 0.96 19.66 6.17
CA LEU A 271 0.89 19.11 4.82
C LEU A 271 -0.29 19.73 4.04
N PRO A 272 -0.13 19.99 2.72
CA PRO A 272 -1.27 20.38 1.90
C PRO A 272 -2.40 19.33 2.02
N PRO A 273 -3.68 19.71 2.09
CA PRO A 273 -4.79 18.76 2.25
C PRO A 273 -4.79 17.62 1.23
N ARG A 274 -5.33 16.46 1.63
CA ARG A 274 -5.53 15.31 0.73
C ARG A 274 -6.30 15.72 -0.53
N VAL A 275 -5.86 15.19 -1.66
CA VAL A 275 -6.37 15.54 -2.98
C VAL A 275 -7.73 14.90 -3.19
N LYS A 276 -8.71 15.65 -3.71
CA LYS A 276 -10.04 15.12 -4.02
C LYS A 276 -10.12 14.83 -5.51
N PRO A 277 -10.15 13.56 -5.93
CA PRO A 277 -10.35 13.23 -7.33
C PRO A 277 -11.81 13.41 -7.73
N GLU A 278 -12.03 13.92 -8.93
CA GLU A 278 -13.36 14.14 -9.52
C GLU A 278 -13.73 13.04 -10.53
N ARG A 279 -12.73 12.48 -11.23
CA ARG A 279 -12.86 11.35 -12.17
C ARG A 279 -11.49 10.95 -12.73
N VAL A 280 -11.44 9.81 -13.41
CA VAL A 280 -10.37 9.50 -14.38
C VAL A 280 -10.66 10.28 -15.67
N GLU A 281 -9.82 11.27 -15.99
CA GLU A 281 -9.96 12.10 -17.19
C GLU A 281 -9.53 11.34 -18.46
N TRP A 282 -8.44 10.56 -18.37
CA TRP A 282 -8.01 9.68 -19.44
C TRP A 282 -7.21 8.46 -18.96
N VAL A 283 -7.12 7.46 -19.82
CA VAL A 283 -6.20 6.33 -19.70
C VAL A 283 -5.30 6.31 -20.93
N GLU A 284 -3.99 6.33 -20.74
CA GLU A 284 -3.00 6.34 -21.81
C GLU A 284 -2.36 4.96 -21.98
N PHE A 285 -2.32 4.48 -23.23
CA PHE A 285 -1.73 3.22 -23.62
C PHE A 285 -0.45 3.45 -24.42
N ALA A 286 0.64 2.78 -24.03
CA ALA A 286 1.87 2.72 -24.82
C ALA A 286 1.84 1.47 -25.71
N VAL A 287 1.82 1.68 -27.02
CA VAL A 287 1.68 0.63 -28.05
C VAL A 287 2.55 0.96 -29.26
N ASP A 288 2.89 -0.04 -30.05
CA ASP A 288 3.46 0.15 -31.39
C ASP A 288 2.34 0.45 -32.41
N GLU A 289 2.71 0.72 -33.66
CA GLU A 289 1.74 1.05 -34.71
C GLU A 289 0.74 -0.09 -34.97
N GLU A 290 1.20 -1.34 -34.95
CA GLU A 290 0.32 -2.52 -35.12
C GLU A 290 -0.64 -2.69 -33.94
N GLY A 291 -0.13 -2.54 -32.71
CA GLY A 291 -0.91 -2.56 -31.48
C GLY A 291 -1.95 -1.44 -31.46
N ALA A 292 -1.61 -0.23 -31.90
CA ALA A 292 -2.53 0.89 -32.00
C ALA A 292 -3.66 0.62 -33.01
N GLN A 293 -3.36 -0.02 -34.15
CA GLN A 293 -4.39 -0.39 -35.12
C GLN A 293 -5.36 -1.42 -34.54
N LYS A 294 -4.85 -2.46 -33.89
CA LYS A 294 -5.66 -3.52 -33.25
C LYS A 294 -6.49 -2.98 -32.09
N LEU A 295 -5.87 -2.19 -31.21
CA LEU A 295 -6.55 -1.60 -30.06
C LEU A 295 -7.58 -0.55 -30.49
N GLY A 296 -7.25 0.28 -31.49
CA GLY A 296 -8.20 1.21 -32.10
C GLY A 296 -9.38 0.51 -32.77
N ALA A 297 -9.17 -0.67 -33.38
CA ALA A 297 -10.28 -1.49 -33.89
C ALA A 297 -11.19 -1.97 -32.76
N LEU A 298 -10.63 -2.44 -31.64
CA LEU A 298 -11.40 -2.81 -30.44
C LEU A 298 -12.14 -1.60 -29.82
N PHE A 299 -11.53 -0.42 -29.81
CA PHE A 299 -12.19 0.80 -29.36
C PHE A 299 -13.41 1.14 -30.22
N ARG A 300 -13.31 1.02 -31.55
CA ARG A 300 -14.47 1.24 -32.44
C ARG A 300 -15.61 0.29 -32.14
N THR A 301 -15.32 -1.00 -31.90
CA THR A 301 -16.36 -1.99 -31.62
C THR A 301 -17.02 -1.77 -30.25
N LEU A 302 -16.31 -1.14 -29.31
CA LEU A 302 -16.86 -0.65 -28.04
C LEU A 302 -17.55 0.73 -28.13
N GLY A 303 -17.68 1.30 -29.33
CA GLY A 303 -18.40 2.56 -29.57
C GLY A 303 -17.56 3.84 -29.46
N PHE A 304 -16.24 3.74 -29.30
CA PHE A 304 -15.35 4.91 -29.32
C PHE A 304 -15.03 5.37 -30.74
N ALA A 305 -14.83 6.68 -30.91
CA ALA A 305 -14.30 7.24 -32.15
C ALA A 305 -12.91 7.83 -31.95
N HIS A 306 -12.09 7.79 -33.00
CA HIS A 306 -10.85 8.58 -33.07
C HIS A 306 -11.22 10.04 -33.34
N VAL A 307 -11.17 10.86 -32.30
CA VAL A 307 -11.72 12.24 -32.30
C VAL A 307 -10.64 13.30 -32.38
N GLY A 308 -9.38 12.95 -32.13
CA GLY A 308 -8.30 13.92 -32.16
C GLY A 308 -6.93 13.31 -32.31
N ARG A 309 -5.99 14.11 -32.81
CA ARG A 309 -4.57 13.79 -32.91
C ARG A 309 -3.75 14.86 -32.20
N HIS A 310 -2.73 14.47 -31.45
CA HIS A 310 -1.85 15.42 -30.78
C HIS A 310 -1.13 16.30 -31.80
N ARG A 311 -0.93 17.59 -31.48
CA ARG A 311 -0.41 18.58 -32.44
C ARG A 311 1.03 18.30 -32.90
N SER A 312 1.83 17.70 -32.03
CA SER A 312 3.27 17.49 -32.21
C SER A 312 3.75 16.03 -32.07
N LYS A 313 2.97 15.16 -31.41
CA LYS A 313 3.36 13.79 -31.01
C LYS A 313 2.52 12.76 -31.78
N GLN A 314 3.00 11.53 -31.86
CA GLN A 314 2.26 10.39 -32.41
C GLN A 314 1.30 9.83 -31.38
N VAL A 315 0.33 10.66 -31.01
CA VAL A 315 -0.64 10.37 -29.96
C VAL A 315 -2.06 10.60 -30.50
N GLN A 316 -2.92 9.59 -30.32
CA GLN A 316 -4.31 9.58 -30.78
C GLN A 316 -5.25 9.68 -29.59
N ARG A 317 -6.28 10.54 -29.69
CA ARG A 317 -7.37 10.62 -28.73
C ARG A 317 -8.59 9.87 -29.26
N TRP A 318 -9.02 8.91 -28.47
CA TRP A 318 -10.25 8.14 -28.67
C TRP A 318 -11.26 8.51 -27.60
N ALA A 319 -12.51 8.75 -27.99
CA ALA A 319 -13.52 9.21 -27.04
C ALA A 319 -14.92 8.64 -27.30
N GLN A 320 -15.69 8.53 -26.21
CA GLN A 320 -17.12 8.21 -26.18
C GLN A 320 -17.72 8.90 -24.96
N GLY A 321 -18.69 9.80 -25.16
CA GLY A 321 -19.24 10.60 -24.07
C GLY A 321 -18.13 11.34 -23.28
N ALA A 322 -18.04 11.05 -21.98
CA ALA A 322 -17.03 11.65 -21.09
C ALA A 322 -15.70 10.85 -21.01
N ILE A 323 -15.61 9.69 -21.66
CA ILE A 323 -14.45 8.80 -21.55
C ILE A 323 -13.41 9.18 -22.62
N ASN A 324 -12.16 9.37 -22.20
CA ASN A 324 -11.02 9.56 -23.10
C ASN A 324 -10.01 8.44 -22.95
N LEU A 325 -9.64 7.80 -24.06
CA LEU A 325 -8.56 6.82 -24.15
C LEU A 325 -7.50 7.38 -25.10
N VAL A 326 -6.24 7.30 -24.70
CA VAL A 326 -5.11 7.87 -25.45
C VAL A 326 -4.21 6.73 -25.93
N LEU A 327 -3.93 6.67 -27.22
CA LEU A 327 -2.96 5.73 -27.79
C LEU A 327 -1.69 6.50 -28.12
N ASN A 328 -0.58 6.13 -27.47
CA ASN A 328 0.72 6.73 -27.67
C ASN A 328 1.63 5.73 -28.41
N THR A 329 2.05 6.12 -29.61
CA THR A 329 2.97 5.37 -30.48
C THR A 329 4.26 6.15 -30.77
N ASP A 330 4.63 7.12 -29.92
CA ASP A 330 5.91 7.82 -30.07
C ASP A 330 7.06 6.80 -30.03
N ALA A 331 8.03 6.95 -30.94
CA ALA A 331 9.19 6.09 -31.03
C ALA A 331 10.31 6.47 -30.04
N GLU A 332 10.13 7.54 -29.27
CA GLU A 332 11.08 8.05 -28.28
C GLU A 332 10.34 8.48 -27.00
N GLY A 333 11.09 8.74 -25.93
CA GLY A 333 10.53 9.21 -24.66
C GLY A 333 10.03 8.10 -23.73
N PHE A 334 9.24 8.50 -22.73
CA PHE A 334 8.82 7.63 -21.63
C PHE A 334 7.89 6.51 -22.08
N ALA A 335 6.87 6.82 -22.89
CA ALA A 335 5.91 5.83 -23.37
C ALA A 335 6.59 4.73 -24.19
N ASN A 336 7.51 5.09 -25.10
CA ASN A 336 8.31 4.11 -25.83
C ASN A 336 9.16 3.22 -24.90
N SER A 337 9.88 3.83 -23.96
CA SER A 337 10.72 3.09 -23.01
C SER A 337 9.89 2.11 -22.18
N HIS A 338 8.68 2.51 -21.77
CA HIS A 338 7.74 1.65 -21.07
C HIS A 338 7.23 0.52 -21.97
N HIS A 339 6.88 0.80 -23.24
CA HIS A 339 6.49 -0.22 -24.21
C HIS A 339 7.59 -1.25 -24.49
N VAL A 340 8.85 -0.81 -24.60
CA VAL A 340 9.99 -1.72 -24.81
C VAL A 340 10.14 -2.72 -23.66
N VAL A 341 9.83 -2.32 -22.43
CA VAL A 341 9.91 -3.20 -21.25
C VAL A 341 8.63 -4.03 -21.07
N HIS A 342 7.46 -3.42 -21.24
CA HIS A 342 6.16 -3.95 -20.83
C HIS A 342 5.19 -4.21 -22.00
N GLY A 343 5.63 -4.15 -23.26
CA GLY A 343 4.76 -4.29 -24.43
C GLY A 343 3.54 -3.36 -24.42
N PRO A 344 2.44 -3.73 -25.10
CA PRO A 344 1.17 -3.02 -25.03
C PRO A 344 0.66 -2.88 -23.59
N SER A 345 0.61 -1.66 -23.06
CA SER A 345 0.37 -1.44 -21.64
C SER A 345 -0.32 -0.11 -21.36
N VAL A 346 -1.00 0.00 -20.21
CA VAL A 346 -1.41 1.30 -19.67
C VAL A 346 -0.16 1.96 -19.07
N VAL A 347 0.24 3.09 -19.62
CA VAL A 347 1.47 3.81 -19.24
C VAL A 347 1.19 5.03 -18.36
N ALA A 348 -0.04 5.56 -18.43
CA ALA A 348 -0.44 6.65 -17.56
C ALA A 348 -1.95 6.71 -17.32
N LEU A 349 -2.29 7.29 -16.17
CA LEU A 349 -3.65 7.68 -15.79
C LEU A 349 -3.69 9.19 -15.64
N GLY A 350 -4.65 9.83 -16.30
CA GLY A 350 -4.99 11.22 -16.06
C GLY A 350 -6.11 11.33 -15.06
N LEU A 351 -5.86 12.03 -13.95
CA LEU A 351 -6.83 12.23 -12.90
C LEU A 351 -7.28 13.69 -12.91
N ARG A 352 -8.59 13.89 -13.05
CA ARG A 352 -9.21 15.18 -12.77
C ARG A 352 -9.28 15.32 -11.26
N VAL A 353 -8.69 16.37 -10.73
CA VAL A 353 -8.62 16.66 -9.30
C VAL A 353 -9.10 18.09 -9.04
N ASP A 354 -9.38 18.38 -7.78
CA ASP A 354 -9.84 19.70 -7.37
C ASP A 354 -8.75 20.78 -7.48
N ASP A 355 -7.47 20.44 -7.29
CA ASP A 355 -6.33 21.33 -7.49
C ASP A 355 -5.06 20.55 -7.90
N ALA A 356 -4.60 20.74 -9.14
CA ALA A 356 -3.49 19.97 -9.70
C ALA A 356 -2.13 20.40 -9.13
N ALA A 357 -1.94 21.68 -8.84
CA ALA A 357 -0.70 22.19 -8.25
C ALA A 357 -0.56 21.69 -6.81
N ARG A 358 -1.64 21.77 -6.02
CA ARG A 358 -1.66 21.25 -4.66
C ARG A 358 -1.46 19.74 -4.60
N ALA A 359 -1.95 18.99 -5.59
CA ALA A 359 -1.70 17.57 -5.69
C ALA A 359 -0.20 17.25 -5.83
N LEU A 360 0.52 18.04 -6.64
CA LEU A 360 1.97 17.94 -6.76
C LEU A 360 2.69 18.34 -5.47
N ASP A 361 2.30 19.47 -4.85
CA ASP A 361 2.90 19.94 -3.59
C ASP A 361 2.74 18.90 -2.47
N ARG A 362 1.56 18.26 -2.35
CA ARG A 362 1.34 17.19 -1.38
C ARG A 362 2.20 15.98 -1.69
N ALA A 363 2.28 15.57 -2.96
CA ALA A 363 3.09 14.43 -3.37
C ALA A 363 4.57 14.65 -3.05
N GLU A 364 5.10 15.86 -3.29
CA GLU A 364 6.47 16.24 -2.93
C GLU A 364 6.69 16.22 -1.40
N ALA A 365 5.74 16.76 -0.63
CA ALA A 365 5.79 16.70 0.84
C ALA A 365 5.78 15.26 1.38
N LEU A 366 5.14 14.33 0.67
CA LEU A 366 5.13 12.89 0.96
C LEU A 366 6.33 12.13 0.37
N ARG A 367 7.31 12.84 -0.19
CA ARG A 367 8.50 12.29 -0.86
C ARG A 367 8.15 11.31 -1.99
N MET A 368 7.02 11.52 -2.66
CA MET A 368 6.69 10.78 -3.88
C MET A 368 7.54 11.28 -5.04
N ARG A 369 7.87 10.39 -5.97
CA ARG A 369 8.74 10.73 -7.10
C ARG A 369 7.93 11.49 -8.15
N THR A 370 8.18 12.78 -8.26
CA THR A 370 7.61 13.61 -9.33
C THR A 370 8.22 13.26 -10.68
N PHE A 371 7.47 13.53 -11.75
CA PHE A 371 7.91 13.33 -13.12
C PHE A 371 7.68 14.62 -13.91
N ARG A 372 8.71 15.03 -14.66
CA ARG A 372 8.63 16.14 -15.61
C ARG A 372 9.36 15.73 -16.88
N GLN A 373 8.82 16.12 -18.02
CA GLN A 373 9.43 15.95 -19.33
C GLN A 373 9.34 17.25 -20.11
N PRO A 374 10.28 17.53 -21.04
CA PRO A 374 10.21 18.72 -21.88
C PRO A 374 8.90 18.74 -22.68
N VAL A 375 8.25 19.91 -22.71
CA VAL A 375 7.03 20.16 -23.48
C VAL A 375 7.34 21.05 -24.69
N GLY A 376 6.66 20.81 -25.80
CA GLY A 376 6.80 21.61 -27.02
C GLY A 376 6.23 23.02 -26.86
N PRO A 377 6.54 23.96 -27.78
CA PRO A 377 5.94 25.29 -27.78
C PRO A 377 4.41 25.23 -27.87
N GLY A 378 3.71 25.80 -26.88
CA GLY A 378 2.25 25.82 -26.83
C GLY A 378 1.60 24.57 -26.23
N GLU A 379 2.39 23.61 -25.75
CA GLU A 379 1.93 22.47 -24.94
C GLU A 379 1.85 22.83 -23.45
N LEU A 380 0.99 22.13 -22.73
CA LEU A 380 0.80 22.23 -21.29
C LEU A 380 1.88 21.43 -20.54
N GLU A 381 2.44 22.05 -19.51
CA GLU A 381 3.20 21.34 -18.49
C GLU A 381 2.23 20.71 -17.49
N ILE A 382 1.80 19.48 -17.78
CA ILE A 382 0.85 18.74 -16.91
C ILE A 382 1.62 18.12 -15.74
N PRO A 383 1.28 18.45 -14.47
CA PRO A 383 1.90 17.85 -13.30
C PRO A 383 1.75 16.32 -13.28
N ALA A 384 2.82 15.61 -12.95
CA ALA A 384 2.83 14.15 -12.91
C ALA A 384 3.68 13.58 -11.79
N ILE A 385 3.29 12.40 -11.31
CA ILE A 385 4.06 11.59 -10.37
C ILE A 385 4.16 10.15 -10.85
N ARG A 386 5.21 9.43 -10.40
CA ARG A 386 5.33 8.00 -10.66
C ARG A 386 4.32 7.21 -9.83
N GLY A 387 3.68 6.24 -10.48
CA GLY A 387 2.73 5.29 -9.96
C GLY A 387 3.17 3.84 -10.22
N LEU A 388 2.18 2.93 -10.25
CA LEU A 388 2.38 1.48 -10.33
C LEU A 388 3.28 1.07 -11.49
N GLY A 389 4.24 0.18 -11.24
CA GLY A 389 5.13 -0.35 -12.29
C GLY A 389 6.00 0.72 -12.97
N GLY A 390 6.03 1.95 -12.45
CA GLY A 390 6.69 3.09 -13.06
C GLY A 390 5.80 3.95 -13.95
N ALA A 391 4.54 3.56 -14.19
CA ALA A 391 3.53 4.34 -14.90
C ALA A 391 3.34 5.74 -14.29
N LEU A 392 2.64 6.63 -14.99
CA LEU A 392 2.44 8.01 -14.52
C LEU A 392 1.00 8.27 -14.06
N ASN A 393 0.87 9.06 -13.00
CA ASN A 393 -0.39 9.70 -12.63
C ASN A 393 -0.27 11.19 -12.93
N TYR A 394 -1.04 11.67 -13.91
CA TYR A 394 -1.13 13.08 -14.27
C TYR A 394 -2.28 13.76 -13.55
N PHE A 395 -2.12 15.04 -13.21
CA PHE A 395 -3.16 15.84 -12.58
C PHE A 395 -3.63 16.96 -13.50
N VAL A 396 -4.95 17.03 -13.70
CA VAL A 396 -5.63 18.16 -14.34
C VAL A 396 -6.73 18.68 -13.44
N ASP A 397 -7.02 19.97 -13.51
CA ASP A 397 -8.07 20.61 -12.72
C ASP A 397 -9.04 21.43 -13.58
N GLY A 398 -10.06 22.00 -12.93
CA GLY A 398 -11.07 22.84 -13.60
C GLY A 398 -10.79 24.33 -13.60
N GLN A 399 -9.73 24.78 -12.92
CA GLN A 399 -9.49 26.19 -12.60
C GLN A 399 -8.32 26.80 -13.38
N SER A 400 -7.46 25.98 -13.97
CA SER A 400 -6.32 26.39 -14.78
C SER A 400 -6.50 26.07 -16.26
N ASP A 401 -5.48 26.38 -17.08
CA ASP A 401 -5.45 25.99 -18.49
C ASP A 401 -5.48 24.45 -18.68
N LEU A 402 -5.19 23.67 -17.64
CA LEU A 402 -5.33 22.21 -17.64
C LEU A 402 -6.78 21.77 -17.93
N ALA A 403 -7.78 22.61 -17.62
CA ALA A 403 -9.18 22.35 -17.97
C ALA A 403 -9.41 22.24 -19.49
N ARG A 404 -8.51 22.83 -20.28
CA ARG A 404 -8.54 22.87 -21.75
C ARG A 404 -7.51 21.94 -22.39
N VAL A 405 -7.03 20.92 -21.65
CA VAL A 405 -5.99 19.97 -22.13
C VAL A 405 -6.29 19.43 -23.53
N TRP A 406 -7.54 19.07 -23.81
CA TRP A 406 -7.94 18.54 -25.11
C TRP A 406 -7.94 19.57 -26.24
N GLU A 407 -8.22 20.84 -25.95
CA GLU A 407 -8.21 21.93 -26.94
C GLU A 407 -6.79 22.39 -27.26
N ILE A 408 -5.94 22.40 -26.23
CA ILE A 408 -4.56 22.87 -26.32
C ILE A 408 -3.66 21.80 -26.93
N GLU A 409 -3.70 20.55 -26.45
CA GLU A 409 -2.78 19.49 -26.91
C GLU A 409 -3.18 18.82 -28.23
N PHE A 410 -4.49 18.82 -28.58
CA PHE A 410 -5.00 18.04 -29.71
C PHE A 410 -5.65 18.90 -30.80
N GLU A 411 -5.44 18.48 -32.05
CA GLU A 411 -6.30 18.84 -33.17
C GLU A 411 -7.55 17.96 -33.16
N THR A 412 -8.73 18.58 -33.27
CA THR A 412 -10.01 17.84 -33.32
C THR A 412 -10.27 17.34 -34.75
N LEU A 413 -10.43 16.04 -34.89
CA LEU A 413 -10.70 15.35 -36.16
C LEU A 413 -12.20 15.06 -36.37
N ALA A 414 -12.92 14.80 -35.28
CA ALA A 414 -14.34 14.45 -35.31
C ALA A 414 -15.02 14.83 -33.98
N PRO A 415 -16.35 15.08 -33.98
CA PRO A 415 -17.09 15.26 -32.74
C PRO A 415 -17.07 13.98 -31.89
N VAL A 416 -17.12 14.13 -30.56
CA VAL A 416 -17.21 13.00 -29.65
C VAL A 416 -18.57 12.32 -29.79
N PRO A 417 -18.64 11.02 -30.12
CA PRO A 417 -19.91 10.34 -30.29
C PRO A 417 -20.60 10.14 -28.93
N PRO A 418 -21.94 10.19 -28.88
CA PRO A 418 -22.67 9.56 -27.79
C PRO A 418 -22.52 8.04 -27.91
N GLY A 419 -22.68 7.33 -26.80
CA GLY A 419 -22.67 5.87 -26.82
C GLY A 419 -23.22 5.30 -25.51
N PRO A 420 -23.31 3.96 -25.42
CA PRO A 420 -23.88 3.30 -24.25
C PRO A 420 -23.03 3.46 -22.98
N LEU A 421 -21.73 3.79 -23.11
CA LEU A 421 -20.84 3.95 -21.96
C LEU A 421 -20.92 5.36 -21.37
N THR A 422 -21.02 5.45 -20.06
CA THR A 422 -21.23 6.71 -19.32
C THR A 422 -19.98 7.24 -18.63
N GLY A 423 -18.99 6.39 -18.36
CA GLY A 423 -17.76 6.77 -17.67
C GLY A 423 -16.83 5.58 -17.41
N ILE A 424 -15.67 5.85 -16.79
CA ILE A 424 -14.80 4.82 -16.22
C ILE A 424 -15.32 4.49 -14.82
N ASP A 425 -15.67 3.23 -14.54
CA ASP A 425 -16.19 2.78 -13.24
C ASP A 425 -15.07 2.52 -12.24
N HIS A 426 -14.08 1.73 -12.67
CA HIS A 426 -12.93 1.36 -11.87
C HIS A 426 -11.75 0.89 -12.73
N ILE A 427 -10.56 0.91 -12.13
CA ILE A 427 -9.31 0.41 -12.71
C ILE A 427 -8.79 -0.72 -11.84
N ALA A 428 -8.45 -1.87 -12.41
CA ALA A 428 -7.84 -2.97 -11.68
C ALA A 428 -6.34 -3.03 -11.96
N GLN A 429 -5.57 -3.00 -10.88
CA GLN A 429 -4.12 -3.02 -10.85
C GLN A 429 -3.65 -4.35 -10.23
N SER A 430 -2.69 -5.01 -10.88
CA SER A 430 -2.07 -6.24 -10.39
C SER A 430 -0.62 -5.99 -10.01
N MET A 431 -0.19 -6.48 -8.85
CA MET A 431 1.14 -6.25 -8.29
C MET A 431 1.67 -7.43 -7.47
N PRO A 432 3.00 -7.48 -7.24
CA PRO A 432 3.57 -8.46 -6.33
C PRO A 432 3.02 -8.31 -4.90
N PRO A 433 2.89 -9.40 -4.13
CA PRO A 433 2.33 -9.36 -2.77
C PRO A 433 3.02 -8.40 -1.81
N GLU A 434 4.33 -8.22 -1.98
CA GLU A 434 5.14 -7.32 -1.20
C GLU A 434 4.93 -5.82 -1.52
N GLU A 435 4.26 -5.49 -2.64
CA GLU A 435 3.98 -4.10 -3.03
C GLU A 435 2.58 -3.62 -2.65
N MET A 436 1.63 -4.52 -2.38
CA MET A 436 0.22 -4.14 -2.17
C MET A 436 0.03 -3.12 -1.04
N LEU A 437 0.75 -3.30 0.07
CA LEU A 437 0.71 -2.38 1.21
C LEU A 437 1.38 -1.03 0.88
N SER A 438 2.43 -1.01 0.05
CA SER A 438 3.04 0.21 -0.46
C SER A 438 2.03 1.03 -1.27
N TRP A 439 1.29 0.37 -2.17
CA TRP A 439 0.29 1.03 -3.02
C TRP A 439 -0.94 1.47 -2.23
N ARG A 440 -1.38 0.71 -1.22
CA ARG A 440 -2.40 1.16 -0.25
C ARG A 440 -1.98 2.49 0.39
N LEU A 441 -0.77 2.55 0.98
CA LEU A 441 -0.26 3.76 1.62
C LEU A 441 -0.09 4.91 0.62
N TYR A 442 0.40 4.63 -0.59
CA TYR A 442 0.54 5.63 -1.65
C TYR A 442 -0.79 6.34 -1.91
N TYR A 443 -1.86 5.59 -2.16
CA TYR A 443 -3.15 6.18 -2.47
C TYR A 443 -3.80 6.88 -1.26
N LEU A 444 -3.77 6.26 -0.07
CA LEU A 444 -4.37 6.85 1.15
C LEU A 444 -3.63 8.08 1.67
N SER A 445 -2.32 8.16 1.43
CA SER A 445 -1.53 9.32 1.83
C SER A 445 -1.73 10.51 0.90
N LEU A 446 -1.90 10.28 -0.40
CA LEU A 446 -2.07 11.37 -1.38
C LEU A 446 -3.52 11.84 -1.53
N PHE A 447 -4.45 10.90 -1.71
CA PHE A 447 -5.85 11.19 -2.02
C PHE A 447 -6.74 11.07 -0.79
N ASP A 448 -7.91 11.70 -0.85
CA ASP A 448 -8.99 11.54 0.11
C ASP A 448 -9.73 10.21 -0.12
N PHE A 449 -8.96 9.12 -0.04
CA PHE A 449 -9.43 7.75 -0.26
C PHE A 449 -9.64 7.00 1.05
N GLU A 450 -10.51 6.01 0.96
CA GLU A 450 -10.72 4.93 1.93
C GLU A 450 -10.42 3.58 1.27
N THR A 451 -10.20 2.55 2.09
CA THR A 451 -10.06 1.16 1.64
C THR A 451 -11.32 0.36 1.90
N THR A 452 -11.71 -0.49 0.95
CA THR A 452 -12.66 -1.56 1.21
C THR A 452 -12.01 -2.67 2.04
N PRO A 453 -12.78 -3.56 2.68
CA PRO A 453 -12.23 -4.80 3.22
C PRO A 453 -11.49 -5.59 2.14
N GLN A 454 -10.38 -6.23 2.53
CA GLN A 454 -9.69 -7.19 1.66
C GLN A 454 -10.56 -8.43 1.46
N VAL A 455 -10.60 -8.95 0.24
CA VAL A 455 -11.30 -10.17 -0.13
C VAL A 455 -10.35 -11.15 -0.82
N ASP A 456 -10.57 -12.43 -0.57
CA ASP A 456 -9.84 -13.52 -1.23
C ASP A 456 -10.62 -14.00 -2.45
N VAL A 457 -10.05 -13.80 -3.62
CA VAL A 457 -10.60 -14.25 -4.90
C VAL A 457 -10.00 -15.59 -5.27
N VAL A 458 -10.85 -16.60 -5.45
CA VAL A 458 -10.42 -17.96 -5.81
C VAL A 458 -10.12 -18.04 -7.31
N ASP A 459 -8.85 -18.19 -7.66
CA ASP A 459 -8.38 -18.49 -9.01
C ASP A 459 -8.09 -20.00 -9.13
N PRO A 460 -8.31 -20.65 -10.29
CA PRO A 460 -8.02 -22.08 -10.46
C PRO A 460 -6.59 -22.50 -10.08
N ALA A 461 -5.64 -21.57 -10.09
CA ALA A 461 -4.23 -21.80 -9.79
C ALA A 461 -3.76 -21.22 -8.44
N GLY A 462 -4.65 -20.64 -7.63
CA GLY A 462 -4.32 -20.09 -6.31
C GLY A 462 -5.31 -19.03 -5.82
N VAL A 463 -4.97 -18.35 -4.72
CA VAL A 463 -5.78 -17.22 -4.21
C VAL A 463 -5.18 -15.90 -4.68
N VAL A 464 -6.04 -14.96 -5.04
CA VAL A 464 -5.71 -13.57 -5.33
C VAL A 464 -6.29 -12.70 -4.22
N GLU A 465 -5.43 -12.02 -3.47
CA GLU A 465 -5.84 -10.99 -2.51
C GLU A 465 -6.29 -9.75 -3.29
N SER A 466 -7.48 -9.23 -3.01
CA SER A 466 -8.03 -8.06 -3.66
C SER A 466 -8.56 -7.05 -2.65
N MET A 467 -8.31 -5.77 -2.88
CA MET A 467 -8.80 -4.67 -2.06
C MET A 467 -8.92 -3.42 -2.92
N ALA A 468 -9.99 -2.65 -2.78
CA ALA A 468 -10.14 -1.39 -3.51
C ALA A 468 -9.79 -0.19 -2.64
N VAL A 469 -9.19 0.82 -3.27
CA VAL A 469 -9.11 2.20 -2.76
C VAL A 469 -10.06 3.07 -3.56
N GLN A 470 -10.82 3.94 -2.89
CA GLN A 470 -11.81 4.80 -3.52
C GLN A 470 -12.09 6.07 -2.71
N ASP A 471 -12.58 7.13 -3.34
CA ASP A 471 -13.11 8.29 -2.63
C ASP A 471 -14.53 8.05 -2.11
N ALA A 472 -14.97 8.87 -1.14
CA ALA A 472 -16.30 8.75 -0.55
C ALA A 472 -17.45 8.96 -1.57
N GLY A 473 -17.23 9.78 -2.61
CA GLY A 473 -18.16 9.97 -3.72
C GLY A 473 -18.11 8.84 -4.76
N ARG A 474 -17.13 7.95 -4.64
CA ARG A 474 -16.85 6.83 -5.54
C ARG A 474 -16.70 7.28 -6.99
N ALA A 475 -16.08 8.44 -7.19
CA ALA A 475 -15.76 8.98 -8.50
C ALA A 475 -14.53 8.29 -9.12
N VAL A 476 -13.59 7.83 -8.29
CA VAL A 476 -12.43 7.04 -8.69
C VAL A 476 -12.33 5.81 -7.79
N ARG A 477 -12.23 4.65 -8.42
CA ARG A 477 -12.03 3.35 -7.76
C ARG A 477 -10.84 2.65 -8.38
N ILE A 478 -9.91 2.18 -7.55
CA ILE A 478 -8.76 1.39 -7.99
C ILE A 478 -8.72 0.09 -7.19
N CYS A 479 -8.92 -1.03 -7.86
CA CYS A 479 -8.77 -2.35 -7.26
C CYS A 479 -7.29 -2.76 -7.28
N LEU A 480 -6.74 -3.06 -6.12
CA LEU A 480 -5.40 -3.60 -5.94
C LEU A 480 -5.51 -5.12 -5.84
N ASN A 481 -4.86 -5.84 -6.75
CA ASN A 481 -4.82 -7.29 -6.79
C ASN A 481 -3.39 -7.81 -6.59
N SER A 482 -3.24 -8.83 -5.78
CA SER A 482 -1.96 -9.46 -5.45
C SER A 482 -2.13 -10.98 -5.42
N SER A 483 -1.13 -11.74 -5.90
CA SER A 483 -1.14 -13.20 -5.76
C SER A 483 0.25 -13.76 -5.47
N GLN A 484 0.32 -14.68 -4.51
CA GLN A 484 1.55 -15.41 -4.17
C GLN A 484 1.80 -16.61 -5.09
N SER A 485 0.77 -17.12 -5.76
CA SER A 485 0.92 -18.23 -6.70
C SER A 485 1.42 -17.72 -8.03
N THR A 486 2.51 -18.32 -8.54
CA THR A 486 3.10 -17.97 -9.84
C THR A 486 2.23 -18.37 -11.05
N ARG A 487 1.12 -19.09 -10.82
CA ARG A 487 0.26 -19.64 -11.87
C ARG A 487 -1.11 -18.97 -11.99
N THR A 488 -1.49 -18.08 -11.05
CA THR A 488 -2.75 -17.33 -11.15
C THR A 488 -2.72 -16.35 -12.31
N MET A 489 -3.89 -15.92 -12.79
CA MET A 489 -3.94 -14.94 -13.89
C MET A 489 -3.28 -13.60 -13.52
N ALA A 490 -3.35 -13.18 -12.25
CA ALA A 490 -2.62 -12.01 -11.77
C ALA A 490 -1.09 -12.21 -11.88
N ALA A 491 -0.58 -13.38 -11.53
CA ALA A 491 0.85 -13.67 -11.66
C ALA A 491 1.30 -13.89 -13.11
N ARG A 492 0.47 -14.52 -13.95
CA ARG A 492 0.72 -14.63 -15.39
C ARG A 492 0.77 -13.27 -16.06
N PHE A 493 -0.19 -12.39 -15.74
CA PHE A 493 -0.17 -11.00 -16.15
C PHE A 493 1.16 -10.35 -15.76
N MET A 494 1.59 -10.47 -14.50
CA MET A 494 2.87 -9.88 -14.08
C MET A 494 4.08 -10.47 -14.80
N SER A 495 4.07 -11.77 -15.12
CA SER A 495 5.15 -12.42 -15.87
C SER A 495 5.21 -11.95 -17.33
N GLU A 496 4.08 -11.82 -18.00
CA GLU A 496 3.98 -11.38 -19.40
C GLU A 496 4.16 -9.85 -19.52
N TYR A 497 3.71 -9.11 -18.49
CA TYR A 497 3.88 -7.67 -18.32
C TYR A 497 5.29 -7.27 -17.87
N PHE A 498 6.09 -8.20 -17.35
CA PHE A 498 7.37 -7.91 -16.67
C PHE A 498 7.20 -6.92 -15.48
N GLY A 499 6.25 -7.19 -14.59
CA GLY A 499 6.05 -6.41 -13.37
C GLY A 499 4.59 -6.07 -13.07
N ALA A 500 4.38 -5.08 -12.21
CA ALA A 500 3.06 -4.60 -11.83
C ALA A 500 2.44 -3.68 -12.90
N GLY A 501 1.11 -3.69 -13.05
CA GLY A 501 0.43 -2.88 -14.07
C GLY A 501 -1.09 -2.94 -14.00
N VAL A 502 -1.76 -2.23 -14.92
CA VAL A 502 -3.24 -2.29 -15.04
C VAL A 502 -3.64 -3.56 -15.78
N GLN A 503 -4.40 -4.42 -15.12
CA GLN A 503 -4.92 -5.66 -15.67
C GLN A 503 -6.24 -5.44 -16.43
N HIS A 504 -7.12 -4.59 -15.91
CA HIS A 504 -8.36 -4.27 -16.63
C HIS A 504 -8.90 -2.87 -16.32
N LEU A 505 -9.67 -2.36 -17.27
CA LEU A 505 -10.38 -1.09 -17.19
C LEU A 505 -11.89 -1.36 -17.34
N ALA A 506 -12.67 -0.92 -16.37
CA ALA A 506 -14.12 -1.08 -16.38
C ALA A 506 -14.82 0.22 -16.77
N PHE A 507 -15.82 0.11 -17.66
CA PHE A 507 -16.68 1.20 -18.08
C PHE A 507 -18.09 1.05 -17.50
N ALA A 508 -18.66 2.14 -17.01
CA ALA A 508 -20.05 2.17 -16.55
C ALA A 508 -21.02 2.30 -17.73
N THR A 509 -22.20 1.69 -17.62
CA THR A 509 -23.36 1.90 -18.49
C THR A 509 -24.65 2.00 -17.68
N ALA A 510 -25.65 2.71 -18.23
CA ALA A 510 -26.99 2.78 -17.65
C ALA A 510 -27.89 1.60 -18.08
N ASP A 511 -27.54 0.91 -19.19
CA ASP A 511 -28.24 -0.29 -19.67
C ASP A 511 -27.22 -1.24 -20.32
N ILE A 512 -26.91 -2.31 -19.60
CA ILE A 512 -25.94 -3.33 -19.98
C ILE A 512 -26.40 -4.12 -21.20
N PHE A 513 -27.70 -4.35 -21.35
CA PHE A 513 -28.23 -5.12 -22.46
C PHE A 513 -28.24 -4.31 -23.75
N ALA A 514 -28.57 -3.01 -23.66
CA ALA A 514 -28.43 -2.10 -24.79
C ALA A 514 -26.96 -1.94 -25.21
N ALA A 515 -26.04 -1.83 -24.24
CA ALA A 515 -24.61 -1.77 -24.49
C ALA A 515 -24.11 -3.03 -25.20
N VAL A 516 -24.41 -4.22 -24.66
CA VAL A 516 -24.02 -5.50 -25.25
C VAL A 516 -24.60 -5.68 -26.65
N ALA A 517 -25.88 -5.37 -26.86
CA ALA A 517 -26.49 -5.46 -28.19
C ALA A 517 -25.78 -4.57 -29.22
N ALA A 518 -25.36 -3.36 -28.83
CA ALA A 518 -24.60 -2.47 -29.69
C ALA A 518 -23.19 -3.03 -29.99
N PHE A 519 -22.53 -3.61 -28.99
CA PHE A 519 -21.21 -4.23 -29.13
C PHE A 519 -21.24 -5.48 -30.01
N GLU A 520 -22.23 -6.35 -29.83
CA GLU A 520 -22.44 -7.54 -30.66
C GLU A 520 -22.72 -7.15 -32.12
N ALA A 521 -23.56 -6.13 -32.35
CA ALA A 521 -23.80 -5.60 -33.69
C ALA A 521 -22.55 -5.01 -34.35
N ALA A 522 -21.62 -4.47 -33.54
CA ALA A 522 -20.32 -3.98 -33.99
C ALA A 522 -19.25 -5.08 -34.09
N GLY A 523 -19.54 -6.33 -33.67
CA GLY A 523 -18.64 -7.47 -33.78
C GLY A 523 -17.66 -7.64 -32.61
N VAL A 524 -17.95 -7.11 -31.42
CA VAL A 524 -17.15 -7.40 -30.21
C VAL A 524 -17.24 -8.88 -29.85
N ALA A 525 -16.09 -9.51 -29.64
CA ALA A 525 -16.01 -10.85 -29.03
C ALA A 525 -16.03 -10.72 -27.50
N LEU A 526 -17.22 -10.74 -26.91
CA LEU A 526 -17.39 -10.82 -25.45
C LEU A 526 -16.99 -12.20 -24.94
N LEU A 527 -16.62 -12.25 -23.66
CA LEU A 527 -16.18 -13.47 -22.99
C LEU A 527 -17.36 -14.47 -22.86
N PRO A 528 -17.26 -15.70 -23.40
CA PRO A 528 -18.35 -16.66 -23.33
C PRO A 528 -18.45 -17.27 -21.92
N ILE A 529 -19.64 -17.13 -21.32
CA ILE A 529 -19.95 -17.65 -19.99
C ILE A 529 -20.66 -18.99 -20.12
N PRO A 530 -20.27 -20.02 -19.33
CA PRO A 530 -20.86 -21.34 -19.50
C PRO A 530 -22.31 -21.40 -18.98
N GLU A 531 -23.16 -22.14 -19.69
CA GLU A 531 -24.61 -22.22 -19.45
C GLU A 531 -25.00 -22.56 -18.01
N ASN A 532 -24.22 -23.44 -17.36
CA ASN A 532 -24.47 -23.87 -15.99
C ASN A 532 -24.34 -22.75 -14.94
N TYR A 533 -23.67 -21.64 -15.28
CA TYR A 533 -23.62 -20.45 -14.42
C TYR A 533 -25.01 -19.84 -14.26
N TYR A 534 -25.80 -19.77 -15.33
CA TYR A 534 -27.14 -19.20 -15.31
C TYR A 534 -28.14 -20.08 -14.56
N ASP A 535 -27.99 -21.40 -14.70
CA ASP A 535 -28.77 -22.37 -13.92
C ASP A 535 -28.52 -22.20 -12.40
N ASP A 536 -27.27 -21.92 -12.00
CA ASP A 536 -26.91 -21.62 -10.61
C ASP A 536 -27.49 -20.28 -10.15
N LEU A 537 -27.43 -19.24 -10.98
CA LEU A 537 -27.98 -17.92 -10.65
C LEU A 537 -29.50 -17.96 -10.41
N GLU A 538 -30.25 -18.68 -11.25
CA GLU A 538 -31.69 -18.88 -11.08
C GLU A 538 -32.00 -19.51 -9.71
N ALA A 539 -31.26 -20.57 -9.34
CA ALA A 539 -31.46 -21.25 -8.06
C ALA A 539 -30.99 -20.43 -6.85
N ARG A 540 -29.90 -19.67 -7.00
CA ARG A 540 -29.26 -18.92 -5.90
C ARG A 540 -29.99 -17.62 -5.56
N PHE A 541 -30.49 -16.91 -6.58
CA PHE A 541 -31.07 -15.57 -6.42
C PHE A 541 -32.58 -15.53 -6.70
N ASP A 542 -33.22 -16.66 -7.02
CA ASP A 542 -34.65 -16.71 -7.43
C ASP A 542 -34.94 -15.71 -8.55
N LEU A 543 -34.06 -15.67 -9.55
CA LEU A 543 -34.14 -14.69 -10.64
C LEU A 543 -35.39 -14.91 -11.50
N ASP A 544 -35.95 -13.80 -11.96
CA ASP A 544 -36.97 -13.81 -13.00
C ASP A 544 -36.45 -14.60 -14.23
N PRO A 545 -37.18 -15.63 -14.71
CA PRO A 545 -36.73 -16.43 -15.85
C PRO A 545 -36.43 -15.61 -17.12
N ASP A 546 -37.18 -14.54 -17.39
CA ASP A 546 -36.94 -13.68 -18.54
C ASP A 546 -35.63 -12.90 -18.38
N LEU A 547 -35.28 -12.52 -17.15
CA LEU A 547 -33.99 -11.90 -16.85
C LEU A 547 -32.85 -12.91 -17.01
N ALA A 548 -33.00 -14.13 -16.46
CA ALA A 548 -32.01 -15.20 -16.58
C ALA A 548 -31.71 -15.54 -18.05
N ASP A 549 -32.75 -15.66 -18.89
CA ASP A 549 -32.63 -15.89 -20.33
C ASP A 549 -31.88 -14.75 -21.05
N ARG A 550 -32.12 -13.50 -20.65
CA ARG A 550 -31.39 -12.34 -21.19
C ARG A 550 -29.93 -12.36 -20.77
N LEU A 551 -29.64 -12.65 -19.51
CA LEU A 551 -28.26 -12.76 -19.00
C LEU A 551 -27.49 -13.83 -19.77
N ARG A 552 -28.12 -15.01 -19.94
CA ARG A 552 -27.61 -16.17 -20.68
C ARG A 552 -27.29 -15.83 -22.13
N ARG A 553 -28.26 -15.25 -22.84
CA ARG A 553 -28.11 -14.88 -24.26
C ARG A 553 -26.94 -13.93 -24.52
N HIS A 554 -26.70 -13.01 -23.59
CA HIS A 554 -25.73 -11.91 -23.76
C HIS A 554 -24.44 -12.10 -22.96
N ASN A 555 -24.21 -13.29 -22.38
CA ASN A 555 -23.02 -13.60 -21.58
C ASN A 555 -22.82 -12.63 -20.39
N VAL A 556 -23.90 -12.07 -19.85
CA VAL A 556 -23.85 -11.10 -18.74
C VAL A 556 -23.72 -11.85 -17.42
N LEU A 557 -22.69 -11.54 -16.65
CA LEU A 557 -22.52 -12.00 -15.27
C LEU A 557 -23.36 -11.13 -14.33
N TYR A 558 -23.82 -11.72 -13.23
CA TYR A 558 -24.72 -11.11 -12.27
C TYR A 558 -24.22 -11.30 -10.84
N ASP A 559 -24.47 -10.30 -9.98
CA ASP A 559 -24.38 -10.43 -8.54
C ASP A 559 -25.46 -9.53 -7.89
N GLU A 560 -25.92 -9.90 -6.70
CA GLU A 560 -26.89 -9.12 -5.92
C GLU A 560 -26.51 -9.17 -4.45
N ASP A 561 -26.57 -8.01 -3.79
CA ASP A 561 -26.47 -7.88 -2.34
C ASP A 561 -27.71 -7.16 -1.76
N GLU A 562 -27.75 -6.95 -0.45
CA GLU A 562 -28.87 -6.27 0.22
C GLU A 562 -29.11 -4.83 -0.28
N SER A 563 -28.11 -4.21 -0.92
CA SER A 563 -28.17 -2.83 -1.40
C SER A 563 -28.55 -2.74 -2.88
N GLY A 564 -28.31 -3.79 -3.66
CA GLY A 564 -28.78 -3.85 -5.04
C GLY A 564 -28.05 -4.81 -5.96
N ARG A 565 -28.18 -4.55 -7.27
CA ARG A 565 -27.82 -5.47 -8.35
C ARG A 565 -26.61 -5.01 -9.14
N TYR A 566 -25.89 -5.97 -9.69
CA TYR A 566 -24.68 -5.73 -10.45
C TYR A 566 -24.60 -6.64 -11.67
N PHE A 567 -24.35 -6.01 -12.82
CA PHE A 567 -24.24 -6.70 -14.10
C PHE A 567 -22.85 -6.42 -14.69
N GLN A 568 -22.21 -7.44 -15.24
CA GLN A 568 -20.85 -7.33 -15.78
C GLN A 568 -20.69 -8.12 -17.07
N VAL A 569 -20.01 -7.54 -18.06
CA VAL A 569 -19.47 -8.29 -19.21
C VAL A 569 -18.00 -7.96 -19.39
N TYR A 570 -17.26 -8.90 -19.97
CA TYR A 570 -15.81 -8.76 -20.20
C TYR A 570 -15.49 -8.96 -21.68
N THR A 571 -14.51 -8.25 -22.19
CA THR A 571 -13.90 -8.54 -23.49
C THR A 571 -12.92 -9.71 -23.39
N GLY A 572 -12.49 -10.23 -24.54
CA GLY A 572 -11.26 -11.02 -24.60
C GLY A 572 -10.02 -10.25 -24.12
N VAL A 573 -8.97 -10.98 -23.76
CA VAL A 573 -7.68 -10.39 -23.34
C VAL A 573 -6.95 -9.83 -24.56
N PHE A 574 -6.59 -8.55 -24.49
CA PHE A 574 -5.82 -7.87 -25.52
C PHE A 574 -4.32 -8.13 -25.32
N ALA A 575 -3.68 -8.68 -26.36
CA ALA A 575 -2.24 -8.97 -26.39
C ALA A 575 -1.75 -9.79 -25.17
N GLU A 576 -2.61 -10.65 -24.62
CA GLU A 576 -2.37 -11.44 -23.39
C GLU A 576 -2.12 -10.59 -22.12
N ARG A 577 -2.31 -9.26 -22.19
CA ARG A 577 -2.00 -8.34 -21.10
C ARG A 577 -3.26 -7.87 -20.38
N PHE A 578 -4.02 -6.97 -20.98
CA PHE A 578 -5.16 -6.34 -20.31
C PHE A 578 -6.47 -6.61 -21.04
N PHE A 579 -7.60 -6.37 -20.37
CA PHE A 579 -8.93 -6.50 -20.95
C PHE A 579 -9.85 -5.37 -20.49
N PHE A 580 -11.03 -5.28 -21.09
CA PHE A 580 -12.04 -4.31 -20.71
C PHE A 580 -13.24 -5.01 -20.07
N GLU A 581 -13.87 -4.31 -19.15
CA GLU A 581 -15.10 -4.70 -18.48
C GLU A 581 -16.16 -3.62 -18.74
N VAL A 582 -17.43 -4.01 -18.83
CA VAL A 582 -18.56 -3.09 -18.85
C VAL A 582 -19.52 -3.49 -17.74
N VAL A 583 -19.92 -2.51 -16.94
CA VAL A 583 -20.68 -2.73 -15.70
C VAL A 583 -21.91 -1.85 -15.61
N GLN A 584 -22.97 -2.40 -15.05
CA GLN A 584 -24.15 -1.64 -14.60
C GLN A 584 -24.34 -1.88 -13.12
N ARG A 585 -24.41 -0.79 -12.36
CA ARG A 585 -24.66 -0.80 -10.91
C ARG A 585 -26.06 -0.27 -10.64
N GLU A 586 -26.87 -1.07 -9.95
CA GLU A 586 -28.18 -0.66 -9.45
C GLU A 586 -28.14 -0.73 -7.93
N GLY A 587 -27.55 0.26 -7.26
CA GLY A 587 -27.41 0.27 -5.79
C GLY A 587 -26.24 -0.56 -5.23
N TYR A 588 -25.63 -1.42 -6.05
CA TYR A 588 -24.52 -2.29 -5.65
C TYR A 588 -23.17 -1.56 -5.53
N ALA A 589 -22.49 -1.76 -4.39
CA ALA A 589 -21.24 -1.08 -4.06
C ALA A 589 -19.96 -1.91 -4.31
N GLY A 590 -20.08 -3.24 -4.42
CA GLY A 590 -18.93 -4.16 -4.56
C GLY A 590 -18.31 -4.19 -5.97
N PHE A 591 -17.56 -5.24 -6.28
CA PHE A 591 -16.88 -5.40 -7.58
C PHE A 591 -17.19 -6.74 -8.27
N GLY A 592 -18.22 -7.47 -7.81
CA GLY A 592 -18.58 -8.76 -8.39
C GLY A 592 -17.51 -9.83 -8.17
N ALA A 593 -16.86 -9.83 -7.00
CA ALA A 593 -15.85 -10.81 -6.63
C ALA A 593 -16.32 -12.28 -6.81
N PRO A 594 -17.59 -12.65 -6.52
CA PRO A 594 -18.10 -14.01 -6.78
C PRO A 594 -18.04 -14.43 -8.26
N ASN A 595 -18.02 -13.48 -9.20
CA ASN A 595 -17.95 -13.76 -10.64
C ASN A 595 -16.51 -13.94 -11.15
N ALA A 596 -15.50 -13.56 -10.37
CA ALA A 596 -14.11 -13.65 -10.79
C ALA A 596 -13.66 -15.09 -11.13
N PRO A 597 -13.98 -16.16 -10.36
CA PRO A 597 -13.63 -17.52 -10.74
C PRO A 597 -14.20 -17.93 -12.11
N ILE A 598 -15.42 -17.48 -12.43
CA ILE A 598 -16.12 -17.78 -13.69
C ILE A 598 -15.42 -17.06 -14.86
N ARG A 599 -15.12 -15.77 -14.70
CA ARG A 599 -14.32 -15.00 -15.66
C ARG A 599 -12.96 -15.65 -15.91
N LEU A 600 -12.24 -16.00 -14.85
CA LEU A 600 -10.90 -16.58 -14.93
C LEU A 600 -10.91 -17.93 -15.66
N ALA A 601 -11.90 -18.78 -15.39
CA ALA A 601 -12.09 -20.03 -16.11
C ALA A 601 -12.38 -19.80 -17.60
N ALA A 602 -13.25 -18.84 -17.94
CA ALA A 602 -13.56 -18.51 -19.32
C ALA A 602 -12.34 -17.95 -20.08
N GLN A 603 -11.57 -17.04 -19.46
CA GLN A 603 -10.33 -16.50 -20.03
C GLN A 603 -9.29 -17.61 -20.27
N THR A 604 -9.13 -18.54 -19.31
CA THR A 604 -8.20 -19.66 -19.43
C THR A 604 -8.54 -20.58 -20.60
N ARG A 605 -9.83 -20.88 -20.84
CA ARG A 605 -10.27 -21.71 -21.98
C ARG A 605 -9.92 -21.10 -23.32
N LEU A 606 -10.05 -19.77 -23.45
CA LEU A 606 -9.72 -19.06 -24.67
C LEU A 606 -8.20 -18.96 -24.88
N ALA A 607 -7.43 -18.73 -23.83
CA ALA A 607 -5.97 -18.69 -23.90
C ALA A 607 -5.37 -20.04 -24.38
N ALA A 608 -5.92 -21.16 -23.93
CA ALA A 608 -5.45 -22.50 -24.33
C ALA A 608 -5.60 -22.80 -25.84
N HIS A 609 -6.54 -22.14 -26.54
CA HIS A 609 -6.70 -22.30 -27.99
C HIS A 609 -5.60 -21.60 -28.81
N PHE A 610 -4.84 -20.66 -28.23
CA PHE A 610 -3.75 -19.95 -28.89
C PHE A 610 -2.36 -20.55 -28.59
N ALA A 611 -2.27 -21.49 -27.66
CA ALA A 611 -1.02 -22.15 -27.24
C ALA A 611 -0.60 -23.35 -28.11
N MET A 612 -1.16 -23.52 -29.31
CA MET A 612 -0.57 -24.44 -30.30
C MET A 612 0.69 -23.76 -30.86
N PRO A 613 1.88 -24.41 -30.81
CA PRO A 613 3.09 -23.80 -31.33
C PRO A 613 2.88 -23.48 -32.81
N ARG A 614 3.08 -22.22 -33.20
CA ARG A 614 3.19 -21.85 -34.61
C ARG A 614 4.38 -22.62 -35.18
N SER A 615 4.09 -23.57 -36.05
CA SER A 615 5.06 -24.40 -36.78
C SER A 615 5.98 -23.57 -37.65
#